data_AF-A0A9P7XZZ8-F1
#
_entry.id   AF-A0A9P7XZZ8-F1
#
_cell.length_a   1.000
_cell.length_b   1.000
_cell.length_c   1.000
_cell.angle_alpha   90.00
_cell.angle_beta   90.00
_cell.angle_gamma   90.00
#
_symmetry.space_group_name_H-M   'P 1'
#
loop_
_entity.id
_entity.type
_entity.pdbx_description
1 polymer ?
#
loop_
_entity_poly.entity_id
_entity_poly.type
_entity_poly.pdbx_seq_one_letter_code
_entity_poly.pdbx_strand_id
1 'polypeptide(L)'
;MHLTPPTLAAVLVSTLALLSHLTPTAEAHSWADCIDWHFKNPSHEAWGASDGECKGYARRFPEGSEFGALDHANPSRHYQQKLEIKGDTDSALPCSDHKHGKDVGADETKGDPVESAYGGKYGPMTHTRVGDTLCVRWPAKNHAEDNEDDDMMVLINLAQREGKDPTQKELTKSKVAELPYKNCDKGKNPDRRPCGGCFKVPMRASGTYLLQWRWMLNEGEWYTSCADIQIGDSGRK
;
A
#
# COMPACT_ATOMS: atom_id res chain seq x y z
N MET A 1 -59.63 25.02 9.98
CA MET A 1 -58.29 25.26 10.55
C MET A 1 -57.31 25.35 9.40
N HIS A 2 -57.03 26.58 8.95
CA HIS A 2 -56.13 26.84 7.82
C HIS A 2 -54.74 27.15 8.39
N LEU A 3 -53.77 26.29 8.09
CA LEU A 3 -52.36 26.58 8.29
C LEU A 3 -51.92 27.56 7.20
N THR A 4 -51.27 28.65 7.62
CA THR A 4 -50.76 29.71 6.77
C THR A 4 -49.50 29.27 6.01
N PRO A 5 -49.12 29.96 4.90
CA PRO A 5 -48.10 29.51 3.96
C PRO A 5 -46.61 29.59 4.36
N PRO A 6 -46.15 30.25 5.46
CA PRO A 6 -44.71 30.41 5.67
C PRO A 6 -44.03 29.20 6.32
N THR A 7 -44.77 28.17 6.75
CA THR A 7 -44.22 27.01 7.47
C THR A 7 -43.69 25.89 6.59
N LEU A 8 -44.10 25.77 5.32
CA LEU A 8 -43.57 24.73 4.42
C LEU A 8 -42.16 25.06 3.88
N ALA A 9 -41.85 26.33 3.68
CA ALA A 9 -40.54 26.76 3.14
C ALA A 9 -39.39 26.55 4.14
N ALA A 10 -39.66 26.72 5.44
CA ALA A 10 -38.65 26.56 6.47
C ALA A 10 -38.18 25.10 6.63
N VAL A 11 -39.05 24.11 6.43
CA VAL A 11 -38.72 22.69 6.58
C VAL A 11 -37.85 22.18 5.42
N LEU A 12 -38.07 22.68 4.20
CA LEU A 12 -37.31 22.29 3.00
C LEU A 12 -35.85 22.80 3.01
N VAL A 13 -35.61 23.99 3.55
CA VAL A 13 -34.25 24.56 3.66
C VAL A 13 -33.42 23.83 4.72
N SER A 14 -34.04 23.41 5.83
CA SER A 14 -33.36 22.64 6.87
C SER A 14 -32.94 21.24 6.40
N THR A 15 -33.73 20.57 5.55
CA THR A 15 -33.34 19.26 4.99
C THR A 15 -32.20 19.34 3.98
N LEU A 16 -32.10 20.43 3.19
CA LEU A 16 -31.02 20.59 2.22
C LEU A 16 -29.67 20.92 2.88
N ALA A 17 -29.69 21.67 4.00
CA ALA A 17 -28.50 21.98 4.79
C ALA A 17 -27.92 20.75 5.52
N LEU A 18 -28.75 19.78 5.93
CA LEU A 18 -28.25 18.53 6.51
C LEU A 18 -27.57 17.61 5.48
N LEU A 19 -27.97 17.66 4.21
CA LEU A 19 -27.37 16.86 3.13
C LEU A 19 -26.04 17.45 2.62
N SER A 20 -25.81 18.75 2.78
CA SER A 20 -24.54 19.40 2.40
C SER A 20 -23.36 19.12 3.34
N HIS A 21 -23.58 18.45 4.47
CA HIS A 21 -22.52 18.01 5.37
C HIS A 21 -22.10 16.55 5.17
N LEU A 22 -22.71 15.85 4.21
CA LEU A 22 -22.21 14.57 3.71
C LEU A 22 -21.11 14.86 2.70
N THR A 23 -19.98 15.40 3.15
CA THR A 23 -18.75 15.29 2.36
C THR A 23 -18.49 13.79 2.18
N PRO A 24 -18.44 13.25 0.96
CA PRO A 24 -17.97 11.89 0.78
C PRO A 24 -16.56 11.85 1.37
N THR A 25 -16.40 11.11 2.47
CA THR A 25 -15.09 10.72 2.96
C THR A 25 -14.53 9.79 1.89
N ALA A 26 -13.80 10.34 0.92
CA ALA A 26 -13.02 9.53 0.02
C ALA A 26 -12.02 8.77 0.90
N GLU A 27 -12.22 7.46 1.08
CA GLU A 27 -11.23 6.58 1.71
C GLU A 27 -9.96 6.67 0.89
N ALA A 28 -8.93 7.28 1.47
CA ALA A 28 -7.70 7.63 0.78
C ALA A 28 -6.59 6.62 1.14
N HIS A 29 -6.96 5.35 1.10
CA HIS A 29 -6.13 4.27 1.62
C HIS A 29 -5.26 3.68 0.52
N SER A 30 -3.94 3.87 0.60
CA SER A 30 -2.97 3.35 -0.37
C SER A 30 -2.31 2.05 0.10
N TRP A 31 -1.75 1.31 -0.86
CA TRP A 31 -1.08 0.01 -0.67
C TRP A 31 -0.07 -0.21 -1.79
N ALA A 32 0.91 -1.10 -1.58
CA ALA A 32 1.79 -1.51 -2.67
C ALA A 32 1.05 -2.49 -3.59
N ASP A 33 0.81 -2.11 -4.84
CA ASP A 33 0.23 -3.02 -5.83
C ASP A 33 1.28 -3.93 -6.46
N CYS A 34 2.52 -3.43 -6.56
CA CYS A 34 3.65 -4.15 -7.13
C CYS A 34 4.90 -3.91 -6.31
N ILE A 35 5.66 -4.97 -6.05
CA ILE A 35 6.91 -4.96 -5.26
C ILE A 35 8.13 -5.00 -6.17
N ASP A 36 7.97 -5.55 -7.38
CA ASP A 36 9.02 -5.67 -8.39
C ASP A 36 8.49 -5.23 -9.76
N TRP A 37 8.31 -3.92 -9.94
CA TRP A 37 7.88 -3.29 -11.18
C TRP A 37 9.02 -3.21 -12.17
N HIS A 38 8.82 -3.74 -13.38
CA HIS A 38 9.80 -3.72 -14.45
C HIS A 38 9.31 -2.79 -15.54
N PHE A 39 10.02 -1.67 -15.72
CA PHE A 39 9.72 -0.73 -16.78
C PHE A 39 9.94 -1.36 -18.16
N LYS A 40 8.98 -1.15 -19.06
CA LYS A 40 9.08 -1.55 -20.46
C LYS A 40 10.15 -0.76 -21.19
N ASN A 41 10.32 0.52 -20.84
CA ASN A 41 11.39 1.38 -21.34
C ASN A 41 12.18 1.95 -20.15
N PRO A 42 13.34 1.39 -19.80
CA PRO A 42 14.16 1.87 -18.69
C PRO A 42 14.65 3.32 -18.82
N SER A 43 14.62 3.91 -20.02
CA SER A 43 14.97 5.32 -20.24
C SER A 43 13.80 6.29 -20.05
N HIS A 44 12.59 5.77 -19.83
CA HIS A 44 11.38 6.53 -19.57
C HIS A 44 10.58 5.84 -18.48
N GLU A 45 10.95 6.15 -17.23
CA GLU A 45 10.28 5.61 -16.04
C GLU A 45 8.88 6.21 -15.94
N ALA A 46 7.88 5.37 -16.22
CA ALA A 46 6.47 5.65 -16.01
C ALA A 46 5.82 4.44 -15.33
N TRP A 47 4.85 4.70 -14.47
CA TRP A 47 4.26 3.72 -13.56
C TRP A 47 2.94 3.15 -14.09
N GLY A 48 2.42 3.69 -15.18
CA GLY A 48 1.21 3.25 -15.86
C GLY A 48 1.24 1.77 -16.25
N ALA A 49 0.05 1.16 -16.32
CA ALA A 49 -0.08 -0.24 -16.73
C ALA A 49 0.47 -0.53 -18.14
N SER A 50 0.57 0.49 -19.01
CA SER A 50 1.18 0.41 -20.34
C SER A 50 2.71 0.47 -20.35
N ASP A 51 3.31 0.90 -19.25
CA ASP A 51 4.70 1.36 -19.17
C ASP A 51 5.63 0.34 -18.52
N GLY A 52 5.09 -0.80 -18.10
CA GLY A 52 5.83 -1.88 -17.50
C GLY A 52 4.93 -3.05 -17.11
N GLU A 53 5.49 -3.94 -16.31
CA GLU A 53 4.79 -5.10 -15.78
C GLU A 53 5.28 -5.41 -14.37
N CYS A 54 4.44 -6.06 -13.57
CA CYS A 54 4.82 -6.47 -12.24
C CYS A 54 5.36 -7.90 -12.22
N LYS A 55 6.53 -8.10 -11.62
CA LYS A 55 7.20 -9.41 -11.50
C LYS A 55 7.12 -10.02 -10.10
N GLY A 56 6.64 -9.26 -9.13
CA GLY A 56 6.50 -9.71 -7.76
C GLY A 56 5.56 -8.83 -6.97
N TYR A 57 4.73 -9.47 -6.14
CA TYR A 57 3.58 -8.84 -5.51
C TYR A 57 3.64 -8.94 -3.98
N ALA A 58 2.82 -8.13 -3.31
CA ALA A 58 2.54 -8.30 -1.90
C ALA A 58 1.85 -9.66 -1.64
N ARG A 59 1.88 -10.11 -0.39
CA ARG A 59 1.23 -11.35 0.04
C ARG A 59 -0.22 -11.38 -0.41
N ARG A 60 -0.62 -12.51 -1.01
CA ARG A 60 -2.00 -12.80 -1.39
C ARG A 60 -2.64 -11.72 -2.25
N PHE A 61 -1.83 -11.00 -3.02
CA PHE A 61 -2.34 -9.99 -3.93
C PHE A 61 -3.15 -10.65 -5.04
N PRO A 62 -4.42 -10.28 -5.25
CA PRO A 62 -5.28 -10.91 -6.27
C PRO A 62 -4.85 -10.47 -7.67
N GLU A 63 -4.16 -11.36 -8.39
CA GLU A 63 -3.67 -11.09 -9.74
C GLU A 63 -4.83 -10.83 -10.71
N GLY A 64 -4.63 -9.90 -11.65
CA GLY A 64 -5.65 -9.50 -12.62
C GLY A 64 -6.65 -8.44 -12.11
N SER A 65 -6.51 -8.00 -10.86
CA SER A 65 -7.29 -6.87 -10.33
C SER A 65 -6.96 -5.56 -11.04
N GLU A 66 -7.95 -4.69 -11.21
CA GLU A 66 -7.74 -3.34 -11.74
C GLU A 66 -6.86 -2.52 -10.77
N PHE A 67 -5.90 -1.78 -11.34
CA PHE A 67 -5.01 -0.91 -10.57
C PHE A 67 -5.81 0.10 -9.73
N GLY A 68 -5.48 0.19 -8.43
CA GLY A 68 -6.10 1.12 -7.49
C GLY A 68 -7.57 0.81 -7.14
N ALA A 69 -8.13 -0.32 -7.55
CA ALA A 69 -9.55 -0.64 -7.36
C ALA A 69 -9.85 -1.56 -6.15
N LEU A 70 -8.89 -1.75 -5.25
CA LEU A 70 -8.98 -2.71 -4.13
C LEU A 70 -9.28 -2.05 -2.77
N ASP A 71 -9.82 -0.84 -2.79
CA ASP A 71 -10.36 -0.12 -1.64
C ASP A 71 -11.60 -0.82 -1.07
N HIS A 72 -12.53 -1.21 -1.93
CA HIS A 72 -13.77 -1.89 -1.55
C HIS A 72 -13.74 -3.40 -1.78
N ALA A 73 -12.55 -3.97 -1.99
CA ALA A 73 -12.40 -5.41 -2.11
C ALA A 73 -12.74 -6.09 -0.78
N ASN A 74 -13.28 -7.31 -0.87
CA ASN A 74 -13.42 -8.19 0.29
C ASN A 74 -12.59 -9.45 0.05
N PRO A 75 -11.48 -9.63 0.76
CA PRO A 75 -10.88 -8.74 1.77
C PRO A 75 -10.25 -7.46 1.19
N SER A 76 -10.18 -6.37 1.99
CA SER A 76 -9.53 -5.11 1.57
C SER A 76 -8.02 -5.30 1.40
N ARG A 77 -7.37 -4.38 0.67
CA ARG A 77 -5.91 -4.36 0.49
C ARG A 77 -5.18 -3.33 1.33
N HIS A 78 -5.85 -2.31 1.81
CA HIS A 78 -5.21 -1.38 2.71
C HIS A 78 -5.24 -1.95 4.13
N TYR A 79 -4.07 -2.08 4.73
CA TYR A 79 -3.94 -2.45 6.13
C TYR A 79 -3.45 -1.24 6.92
N GLN A 80 -4.39 -0.51 7.53
CA GLN A 80 -4.06 0.51 8.53
C GLN A 80 -3.68 -0.15 9.85
N GLN A 81 -2.47 0.11 10.29
CA GLN A 81 -1.95 -0.36 11.56
C GLN A 81 -2.72 0.25 12.73
N LYS A 82 -2.99 -0.56 13.75
CA LYS A 82 -3.47 -0.07 15.04
C LYS A 82 -2.28 0.15 15.98
N LEU A 83 -2.12 1.39 16.45
CA LEU A 83 -1.17 1.71 17.51
C LEU A 83 -1.85 1.47 18.86
N GLU A 84 -1.27 0.61 19.70
CA GLU A 84 -1.80 0.35 21.06
C GLU A 84 -1.49 1.51 22.01
N ILE A 85 -0.37 2.22 21.78
CA ILE A 85 0.02 3.42 22.52
C ILE A 85 0.28 4.53 21.50
N LYS A 86 -0.35 5.70 21.69
CA LYS A 86 -0.14 6.85 20.80
C LYS A 86 1.34 7.24 20.78
N GLY A 87 1.93 7.29 19.59
CA GLY A 87 3.35 7.61 19.40
C GLY A 87 4.30 6.41 19.47
N ASP A 88 3.84 5.24 19.93
CA ASP A 88 4.63 4.00 19.85
C ASP A 88 4.31 3.27 18.55
N THR A 89 5.01 3.64 17.49
CA THR A 89 4.82 3.05 16.15
C THR A 89 5.48 1.68 16.01
N ASP A 90 6.25 1.23 17.01
CA ASP A 90 7.04 0.00 17.00
C ASP A 90 6.29 -1.20 17.59
N SER A 91 5.20 -0.98 18.33
CA SER A 91 4.34 -2.04 18.90
C SER A 91 3.23 -2.51 17.96
N ALA A 92 2.99 -1.80 16.87
CA ALA A 92 1.98 -2.19 15.89
C ALA A 92 2.29 -3.54 15.25
N LEU A 93 1.24 -4.29 14.88
CA LEU A 93 1.42 -5.48 14.06
C LEU A 93 1.88 -5.04 12.64
N PRO A 94 3.01 -5.55 12.13
CA PRO A 94 3.63 -5.00 10.92
C PRO A 94 2.91 -5.36 9.61
N CYS A 95 2.31 -6.55 9.57
CA CYS A 95 1.58 -7.08 8.43
C CYS A 95 0.21 -7.56 8.90
N SER A 96 -0.81 -7.50 8.04
CA SER A 96 -2.13 -8.01 8.41
C SER A 96 -2.11 -9.51 8.72
N ASP A 97 -2.85 -9.89 9.75
CA ASP A 97 -3.16 -11.28 10.10
C ASP A 97 -4.67 -11.60 9.98
N HIS A 98 -5.42 -10.74 9.26
CA HIS A 98 -6.89 -10.67 9.17
C HIS A 98 -7.63 -10.27 10.44
N LYS A 99 -6.97 -10.23 11.60
CA LYS A 99 -7.65 -10.13 12.90
C LYS A 99 -7.38 -8.82 13.61
N HIS A 100 -6.21 -8.25 13.40
CA HIS A 100 -5.76 -7.00 14.01
C HIS A 100 -5.63 -5.89 12.97
N GLY A 101 -5.40 -4.66 13.45
CA GLY A 101 -5.42 -3.44 12.64
C GLY A 101 -6.66 -2.59 12.90
N LYS A 102 -6.68 -1.41 12.31
CA LYS A 102 -7.93 -0.64 12.15
C LYS A 102 -8.75 -1.23 10.99
N ASP A 103 -8.07 -1.62 9.91
CA ASP A 103 -8.65 -2.34 8.77
C ASP A 103 -8.60 -3.86 8.96
N VAL A 104 -9.43 -4.34 9.89
CA VAL A 104 -9.54 -5.79 10.14
C VAL A 104 -10.02 -6.50 8.88
N GLY A 105 -9.35 -7.59 8.53
CA GLY A 105 -9.69 -8.44 7.38
C GLY A 105 -8.87 -8.19 6.12
N ALA A 106 -7.97 -7.20 6.09
CA ALA A 106 -7.11 -7.00 4.92
C ALA A 106 -6.26 -8.25 4.61
N ASP A 107 -6.25 -8.75 3.37
CA ASP A 107 -5.62 -10.06 3.07
C ASP A 107 -4.19 -9.97 2.60
N GLU A 108 -3.31 -9.65 3.54
CA GLU A 108 -1.85 -9.69 3.35
C GLU A 108 -1.18 -10.75 4.22
N THR A 109 -1.92 -11.83 4.48
CA THR A 109 -1.53 -12.79 5.50
C THR A 109 -0.37 -13.67 5.07
N LYS A 110 0.48 -13.97 6.05
CA LYS A 110 1.61 -14.89 5.92
C LYS A 110 1.16 -16.25 5.38
N GLY A 111 1.95 -16.80 4.46
CA GLY A 111 1.84 -18.19 4.02
C GLY A 111 2.61 -19.15 4.94
N ASP A 112 2.10 -20.37 5.07
CA ASP A 112 2.81 -21.51 5.67
C ASP A 112 2.55 -22.79 4.84
N PRO A 113 3.48 -23.20 3.95
CA PRO A 113 4.80 -22.61 3.69
C PRO A 113 4.70 -21.25 3.00
N VAL A 114 5.80 -20.49 2.91
CA VAL A 114 5.83 -19.09 2.39
C VAL A 114 5.13 -18.96 1.05
N GLU A 115 5.39 -19.92 0.17
CA GLU A 115 4.90 -19.98 -1.20
C GLU A 115 3.37 -20.05 -1.28
N SER A 116 2.68 -20.49 -0.22
CA SER A 116 1.21 -20.56 -0.19
C SER A 116 0.53 -19.18 -0.21
N ALA A 117 1.27 -18.09 0.03
CA ALA A 117 0.78 -16.72 -0.12
C ALA A 117 0.89 -16.19 -1.57
N TYR A 118 1.42 -16.98 -2.51
CA TYR A 118 1.75 -16.57 -3.87
C TYR A 118 1.31 -17.62 -4.91
N GLY A 119 1.17 -17.18 -6.16
CA GLY A 119 0.78 -18.04 -7.28
C GLY A 119 -0.69 -18.47 -7.28
N GLY A 120 -1.09 -19.18 -8.34
CA GLY A 120 -2.48 -19.60 -8.53
C GLY A 120 -3.39 -18.41 -8.77
N LYS A 121 -4.20 -18.05 -7.77
CA LYS A 121 -5.05 -16.84 -7.80
C LYS A 121 -4.33 -15.58 -7.31
N TYR A 122 -3.12 -15.74 -6.78
CA TYR A 122 -2.31 -14.66 -6.25
C TYR A 122 -1.10 -14.40 -7.15
N GLY A 123 -0.60 -13.17 -7.13
CA GLY A 123 0.62 -12.81 -7.86
C GLY A 123 1.87 -13.60 -7.38
N PRO A 124 2.92 -13.70 -8.21
CA PRO A 124 4.17 -14.35 -7.85
C PRO A 124 4.93 -13.61 -6.72
N MET A 125 5.75 -14.37 -6.01
CA MET A 125 6.74 -13.85 -5.05
C MET A 125 7.91 -13.18 -5.79
N THR A 126 8.46 -12.09 -5.25
CA THR A 126 9.67 -11.47 -5.81
C THR A 126 10.90 -12.35 -5.58
N HIS A 127 11.69 -12.56 -6.64
CA HIS A 127 13.02 -13.17 -6.58
C HIS A 127 14.06 -12.17 -7.08
N THR A 128 15.10 -11.91 -6.28
CA THR A 128 16.08 -10.86 -6.57
C THR A 128 17.47 -11.21 -6.07
N ARG A 129 18.46 -10.41 -6.44
CA ARG A 129 19.86 -10.52 -6.00
C ARG A 129 20.31 -9.23 -5.32
N VAL A 130 21.37 -9.34 -4.52
CA VAL A 130 22.06 -8.16 -3.98
C VAL A 130 22.51 -7.27 -5.14
N GLY A 131 22.22 -5.97 -5.05
CA GLY A 131 22.57 -4.97 -6.06
C GLY A 131 21.56 -4.81 -7.21
N ASP A 132 20.58 -5.71 -7.32
CA ASP A 132 19.46 -5.50 -8.23
C ASP A 132 18.68 -4.24 -7.84
N THR A 133 18.02 -3.64 -8.82
CA THR A 133 17.05 -2.57 -8.56
C THR A 133 15.68 -3.22 -8.40
N LEU A 134 15.01 -2.99 -7.27
CA LEU A 134 13.59 -3.26 -7.11
C LEU A 134 12.82 -1.96 -7.16
N CYS A 135 11.71 -1.95 -7.90
CA CYS A 135 10.81 -0.81 -7.99
C CYS A 135 9.45 -1.18 -7.43
N VAL A 136 8.96 -0.37 -6.49
CA VAL A 136 7.66 -0.57 -5.86
C VAL A 136 6.67 0.42 -6.46
N ARG A 137 5.45 -0.03 -6.73
CA ARG A 137 4.36 0.78 -7.29
C ARG A 137 3.16 0.79 -6.35
N TRP A 138 2.47 1.93 -6.29
CA TRP A 138 1.24 2.14 -5.51
C TRP A 138 0.31 3.15 -6.19
N PRO A 139 -1.00 3.12 -5.89
CA PRO A 139 -1.94 4.17 -6.28
C PRO A 139 -1.82 5.39 -5.35
N ALA A 140 -1.89 6.60 -5.90
CA ALA A 140 -1.82 7.84 -5.13
C ALA A 140 -2.97 8.07 -4.14
N LYS A 141 -4.17 7.54 -4.43
CA LYS A 141 -5.35 7.66 -3.57
C LYS A 141 -5.61 9.06 -3.08
N ASN A 142 -5.68 10.03 -4.01
CA ASN A 142 -5.89 11.47 -3.78
C ASN A 142 -4.77 12.22 -3.03
N HIS A 143 -3.76 11.54 -2.51
CA HIS A 143 -2.62 12.13 -1.79
C HIS A 143 -1.43 12.50 -2.69
N ALA A 144 -1.67 12.66 -3.99
CA ALA A 144 -0.70 13.20 -4.94
C ALA A 144 -1.19 14.48 -5.63
N GLU A 145 -2.14 15.18 -5.02
CA GLU A 145 -2.63 16.47 -5.51
C GLU A 145 -1.61 17.59 -5.25
N ASP A 146 -1.73 18.67 -6.03
CA ASP A 146 -0.79 19.81 -5.98
C ASP A 146 -0.82 20.56 -4.63
N ASN A 147 -1.90 20.41 -3.85
CA ASN A 147 -2.07 21.05 -2.54
C ASN A 147 -1.61 20.19 -1.35
N GLU A 148 -1.17 18.95 -1.61
CA GLU A 148 -0.65 18.03 -0.60
C GLU A 148 0.87 18.19 -0.44
N ASP A 149 1.40 17.91 0.75
CA ASP A 149 2.83 18.03 1.05
C ASP A 149 3.69 17.10 0.15
N ASP A 150 4.78 17.63 -0.39
CA ASP A 150 5.75 16.89 -1.19
C ASP A 150 6.74 16.08 -0.33
N ASP A 151 6.80 16.35 0.99
CA ASP A 151 7.72 15.70 1.93
C ASP A 151 7.20 14.32 2.42
N MET A 152 6.05 13.85 1.93
CA MET A 152 5.53 12.52 2.26
C MET A 152 6.40 11.41 1.66
N MET A 153 6.95 10.57 2.54
CA MET A 153 7.81 9.45 2.15
C MET A 153 7.15 8.10 2.46
N VAL A 154 7.35 7.16 1.53
CA VAL A 154 7.19 5.74 1.76
C VAL A 154 8.48 5.19 2.33
N LEU A 155 8.40 4.48 3.45
CA LEU A 155 9.52 3.74 4.03
C LEU A 155 9.53 2.31 3.49
N ILE A 156 10.67 1.87 2.97
CA ILE A 156 10.90 0.47 2.62
C ILE A 156 11.77 -0.15 3.70
N ASN A 157 11.19 -1.12 4.43
CA ASN A 157 11.88 -1.89 5.45
C ASN A 157 12.13 -3.31 4.94
N LEU A 158 13.30 -3.88 5.27
CA LEU A 158 13.70 -5.19 4.77
C LEU A 158 14.47 -5.98 5.83
N ALA A 159 13.77 -6.94 6.46
CA ALA A 159 14.30 -7.78 7.52
C ALA A 159 14.25 -9.27 7.15
N GLN A 160 15.22 -10.05 7.62
CA GLN A 160 15.28 -11.48 7.35
C GLN A 160 14.09 -12.20 8.02
N ARG A 161 13.51 -13.17 7.33
CA ARG A 161 12.35 -13.93 7.82
C ARG A 161 12.76 -15.34 8.20
N GLU A 162 12.67 -15.67 9.48
CA GLU A 162 13.01 -16.99 10.03
C GLU A 162 11.75 -17.73 10.52
N GLY A 163 10.86 -18.09 9.59
CA GLY A 163 9.59 -18.80 9.87
C GLY A 163 8.47 -17.93 10.47
N LYS A 164 8.83 -16.86 11.17
CA LYS A 164 7.91 -15.82 11.67
C LYS A 164 8.21 -14.47 11.04
N ASP A 165 7.22 -13.59 11.03
CA ASP A 165 7.43 -12.21 10.62
C ASP A 165 8.23 -11.47 11.71
N PRO A 166 9.24 -10.67 11.32
CA PRO A 166 9.85 -9.69 12.21
C PRO A 166 8.80 -8.76 12.82
N THR A 167 9.07 -8.28 14.02
CA THR A 167 8.27 -7.24 14.69
C THR A 167 8.38 -5.90 13.96
N GLN A 168 7.43 -4.99 14.19
CA GLN A 168 7.50 -3.66 13.60
C GLN A 168 8.77 -2.91 14.04
N LYS A 169 9.19 -3.05 15.30
CA LYS A 169 10.48 -2.53 15.80
C LYS A 169 11.70 -3.02 15.02
N GLU A 170 11.73 -4.32 14.69
CA GLU A 170 12.82 -4.89 13.88
C GLU A 170 12.77 -4.33 12.45
N LEU A 171 11.57 -4.20 11.88
CA LEU A 171 11.38 -3.61 10.55
C LEU A 171 11.81 -2.15 10.49
N THR A 172 11.39 -1.30 11.44
CA THR A 172 11.77 0.12 11.52
C THR A 172 13.29 0.29 11.53
N LYS A 173 14.03 -0.57 12.24
CA LYS A 173 15.51 -0.56 12.27
C LYS A 173 16.15 -1.09 10.99
N SER A 174 15.41 -1.81 10.17
CA SER A 174 15.85 -2.43 8.92
C SER A 174 15.48 -1.63 7.68
N LYS A 175 15.15 -0.34 7.83
CA LYS A 175 14.87 0.56 6.71
C LYS A 175 16.02 0.56 5.70
N VAL A 176 15.68 0.37 4.43
CA VAL A 176 16.64 0.32 3.31
C VAL A 176 16.44 1.45 2.29
N ALA A 177 15.25 2.05 2.25
CA ALA A 177 14.97 3.19 1.38
C ALA A 177 13.85 4.08 1.93
N GLU A 178 13.85 5.32 1.46
CA GLU A 178 12.73 6.26 1.54
C GLU A 178 12.41 6.67 0.10
N LEU A 179 11.16 6.47 -0.31
CA LEU A 179 10.70 6.76 -1.67
C LEU A 179 9.67 7.91 -1.61
N PRO A 180 9.78 8.95 -2.45
CA PRO A 180 8.79 10.02 -2.46
C PRO A 180 7.41 9.47 -2.83
N TYR A 181 6.42 9.66 -1.97
CA TYR A 181 5.07 9.14 -2.19
C TYR A 181 4.45 9.67 -3.49
N LYS A 182 4.72 10.95 -3.78
CA LYS A 182 4.19 11.69 -4.95
C LYS A 182 5.02 11.54 -6.23
N ASN A 183 5.95 10.57 -6.31
CA ASN A 183 6.64 10.26 -7.56
C ASN A 183 5.70 9.53 -8.53
N CYS A 184 4.80 10.30 -9.16
CA CYS A 184 3.65 9.81 -9.89
C CYS A 184 3.66 10.22 -11.36
N ASP A 185 3.02 9.41 -12.20
CA ASP A 185 2.75 9.77 -13.58
C ASP A 185 1.81 10.99 -13.65
N LYS A 186 1.98 11.82 -14.68
CA LYS A 186 1.07 12.94 -14.92
C LYS A 186 -0.30 12.42 -15.34
N GLY A 187 -1.38 12.89 -14.70
CA GLY A 187 -2.73 12.45 -15.06
C GLY A 187 -3.83 13.09 -14.23
N LYS A 188 -5.09 13.02 -14.70
CA LYS A 188 -6.23 13.71 -14.08
C LYS A 188 -6.95 12.94 -12.99
N ASN A 189 -6.81 11.62 -12.90
CA ASN A 189 -7.46 10.84 -11.85
C ASN A 189 -6.51 10.73 -10.65
N PRO A 190 -6.67 11.54 -9.59
CA PRO A 190 -5.77 11.56 -8.45
C PRO A 190 -5.92 10.31 -7.56
N ASP A 191 -7.07 9.62 -7.61
CA ASP A 191 -7.30 8.41 -6.82
C ASP A 191 -6.46 7.24 -7.33
N ARG A 192 -6.43 7.08 -8.65
CA ARG A 192 -5.74 5.97 -9.34
C ARG A 192 -4.51 6.41 -10.11
N ARG A 193 -3.91 7.53 -9.74
CA ARG A 193 -2.66 7.98 -10.35
C ARG A 193 -1.55 7.00 -9.93
N PRO A 194 -0.83 6.38 -10.87
CA PRO A 194 0.22 5.44 -10.52
C PRO A 194 1.47 6.20 -10.07
N CYS A 195 2.02 5.75 -8.95
CA CYS A 195 3.23 6.29 -8.35
C CYS A 195 4.17 5.13 -8.02
N GLY A 196 5.45 5.45 -7.86
CA GLY A 196 6.39 4.42 -7.46
C GLY A 196 7.76 4.96 -7.10
N GLY A 197 8.64 4.06 -6.70
CA GLY A 197 10.04 4.39 -6.47
C GLY A 197 10.91 3.15 -6.50
N CYS A 198 12.16 3.34 -6.83
CA CYS A 198 13.13 2.25 -6.95
C CYS A 198 14.21 2.36 -5.88
N PHE A 199 14.71 1.21 -5.44
CA PHE A 199 15.85 1.13 -4.53
C PHE A 199 16.75 -0.04 -4.92
N LYS A 200 18.01 0.04 -4.48
CA LYS A 200 18.97 -1.05 -4.65
C LYS A 200 18.82 -2.05 -3.51
N VAL A 201 18.72 -3.33 -3.85
CA VAL A 201 18.73 -4.40 -2.85
C VAL A 201 20.07 -4.37 -2.12
N PRO A 202 20.10 -4.09 -0.80
CA PRO A 202 21.36 -3.92 -0.08
C PRO A 202 22.05 -5.26 0.11
N MET A 203 23.31 -5.22 0.56
CA MET A 203 24.04 -6.43 0.90
C MET A 203 23.34 -7.21 2.02
N ARG A 204 22.99 -8.45 1.71
CA ARG A 204 22.25 -9.41 2.55
C ARG A 204 22.74 -10.82 2.25
N ALA A 205 22.59 -11.72 3.21
CA ALA A 205 22.77 -13.14 2.96
C ALA A 205 21.67 -13.65 2.02
N SER A 206 21.91 -14.80 1.37
CA SER A 206 20.82 -15.47 0.66
C SER A 206 19.77 -15.98 1.65
N GLY A 207 18.50 -15.80 1.32
CA GLY A 207 17.39 -16.19 2.17
C GLY A 207 16.09 -15.46 1.84
N THR A 208 15.04 -15.82 2.55
CA THR A 208 13.75 -15.14 2.48
C THR A 208 13.73 -13.95 3.42
N TYR A 209 13.29 -12.80 2.92
CA TYR A 209 13.17 -11.55 3.65
C TYR A 209 11.72 -11.07 3.61
N LEU A 210 11.31 -10.37 4.67
CA LEU A 210 10.08 -9.59 4.68
C LEU A 210 10.41 -8.17 4.23
N LEU A 211 9.86 -7.77 3.09
CA LEU A 211 9.77 -6.39 2.66
C LEU A 211 8.46 -5.79 3.18
N GLN A 212 8.55 -4.62 3.79
CA GLN A 212 7.40 -3.82 4.18
C GLN A 212 7.47 -2.47 3.48
N TRP A 213 6.45 -2.18 2.66
CA TRP A 213 6.10 -0.83 2.23
C TRP A 213 5.30 -0.20 3.36
N ARG A 214 5.73 0.95 3.89
CA ARG A 214 5.08 1.60 5.03
C ARG A 214 4.97 3.10 4.79
N TRP A 215 3.76 3.62 4.85
CA TRP A 215 3.48 5.03 4.59
C TRP A 215 2.64 5.62 5.73
N MET A 216 2.95 6.85 6.12
CA MET A 216 2.18 7.61 7.10
C MET A 216 1.30 8.61 6.34
N LEU A 217 0.00 8.34 6.33
CA LEU A 217 -0.97 9.21 5.67
C LEU A 217 -1.18 10.50 6.48
N ASN A 218 -1.65 10.33 7.71
CA ASN A 218 -1.80 11.40 8.70
C ASN A 218 -0.88 11.10 9.89
N GLU A 219 -0.65 12.09 10.76
CA GLU A 219 0.14 11.89 11.97
C GLU A 219 -0.37 10.68 12.78
N GLY A 220 0.45 9.62 12.85
CA GLY A 220 0.14 8.38 13.56
C GLY A 220 -0.74 7.38 12.80
N GLU A 221 -1.12 7.67 11.56
CA GLU A 221 -1.90 6.78 10.70
C GLU A 221 -1.01 6.09 9.66
N TRP A 222 -0.59 4.87 10.01
CA TRP A 222 0.34 4.08 9.20
C TRP A 222 -0.38 3.01 8.40
N TYR A 223 -0.12 2.98 7.10
CA TYR A 223 -0.55 1.94 6.18
C TYR A 223 0.65 1.08 5.80
N THR A 224 0.46 -0.23 5.73
CA THR A 224 1.52 -1.13 5.30
C THR A 224 1.07 -2.13 4.26
N SER A 225 2.00 -2.45 3.36
CA SER A 225 1.93 -3.65 2.54
C SER A 225 3.14 -4.55 2.76
N CYS A 226 2.91 -5.84 2.92
CA CYS A 226 3.94 -6.82 3.21
C CYS A 226 4.14 -7.83 2.07
N ALA A 227 5.41 -8.09 1.76
CA ALA A 227 5.83 -9.03 0.73
C ALA A 227 7.00 -9.87 1.24
N ASP A 228 6.99 -11.15 0.92
CA ASP A 228 8.17 -12.00 1.05
C ASP A 228 8.98 -11.85 -0.23
N ILE A 229 10.28 -11.63 -0.09
CA ILE A 229 11.21 -11.57 -1.20
C ILE A 229 12.31 -12.59 -0.99
N GLN A 230 12.64 -13.35 -2.03
CA GLN A 230 13.76 -14.27 -2.01
C GLN A 230 15.01 -13.57 -2.54
N ILE A 231 16.00 -13.35 -1.67
CA ILE A 231 17.31 -12.84 -2.04
C ILE A 231 18.28 -14.01 -2.22
N GLY A 232 19.02 -14.04 -3.32
CA GLY A 232 20.07 -15.02 -3.56
C GLY A 232 20.10 -15.45 -5.02
N ASP A 233 20.98 -16.40 -5.33
CA ASP A 233 21.02 -16.99 -6.67
C ASP A 233 19.76 -17.81 -6.90
N SER A 234 18.71 -17.15 -7.39
CA SER A 234 17.64 -17.79 -8.11
C SER A 234 18.29 -18.58 -9.25
N GLY A 235 18.29 -19.90 -9.12
CA GLY A 235 18.81 -20.79 -10.13
C GLY A 235 18.17 -20.45 -11.47
N ARG A 236 18.98 -19.90 -12.39
CA ARG A 236 18.66 -19.93 -13.81
C ARG A 236 18.58 -21.41 -14.18
N LYS A 237 17.38 -21.90 -14.46
CA LYS A 237 17.22 -22.82 -15.57
C LYS A 237 16.99 -21.97 -16.81
#